data_AF-K1SQ07-F1
#
_entry.id   AF-K1SQ07-F1
#
_cell.length_a   1.000
_cell.length_b   1.000
_cell.length_c   1.000
_cell.angle_alpha   90.00
_cell.angle_beta   90.00
_cell.angle_gamma   90.00
#
_symmetry.space_group_name_H-M   'P 1'
#
loop_
_entity.id
_entity.type
_entity.pdbx_description
1 polymer ?
#
loop_
_entity_poly.entity_id
_entity_poly.type
_entity_poly.pdbx_seq_one_letter_code
_entity_poly.pdbx_strand_id
1 'polypeptide(L)'
;MRLEFLVQFSGVKDVYSSQRLQLGAWTPTIDKIKNYYNPICSGDLWIEVLPGWTVFREHSLDTQVQRYSYASAPLIFIGNGMKPEIIHAPIKIGNIAPTVAHYMRIRAPN
;
A
#
# COMPACT_ATOMS: atom_id res chain seq x y z
N MET A 1 13.99 22.36 -3.93
CA MET A 1 13.40 22.31 -2.58
C MET A 1 14.15 21.27 -1.76
N ARG A 2 14.60 21.58 -0.54
CA ARG A 2 15.36 20.62 0.29
C ARG A 2 14.41 19.77 1.14
N LEU A 3 14.66 18.46 1.21
CA LEU A 3 13.86 17.49 1.98
C LEU A 3 13.69 17.89 3.45
N GLU A 4 14.74 18.46 4.06
CA GLU A 4 14.74 18.85 5.47
C GLU A 4 13.67 19.87 5.82
N PHE A 5 13.32 20.76 4.89
CA PHE A 5 12.25 21.73 5.10
C PHE A 5 10.88 21.05 5.24
N LEU A 6 10.62 20.01 4.43
CA LEU A 6 9.34 19.31 4.45
C LEU A 6 9.13 18.48 5.72
N VAL A 7 10.21 18.00 6.33
CA VAL A 7 10.15 17.25 7.59
C VAL A 7 9.83 18.17 8.80
N GLN A 8 10.00 19.48 8.67
CA GLN A 8 9.70 20.44 9.75
C GLN A 8 8.20 20.68 9.96
N PHE A 9 7.34 20.24 9.04
CA PHE A 9 5.89 20.41 9.18
C PHE A 9 5.33 19.43 10.22
N SER A 10 4.50 19.94 11.12
CA SER A 10 3.96 19.18 12.26
C SER A 10 3.12 17.94 11.89
N GLY A 11 2.59 17.88 10.67
CA GLY A 11 1.84 16.74 10.16
C GLY A 11 2.67 15.73 9.37
N VAL A 12 3.95 16.02 9.10
CA VAL A 12 4.81 15.15 8.30
C VAL A 12 5.59 14.21 9.20
N LYS A 13 5.49 12.91 8.93
CA LYS A 13 6.23 11.86 9.64
C LYS A 13 7.63 11.67 9.06
N ASP A 14 7.73 11.47 7.76
CA ASP A 14 8.99 11.31 7.03
C ASP A 14 8.78 11.65 5.54
N VAL A 15 9.87 11.99 4.85
CA VAL A 15 9.88 12.29 3.42
C VAL A 15 10.98 11.47 2.74
N TYR A 16 10.60 10.71 1.72
CA TYR A 16 11.49 9.85 0.96
C TYR A 16 11.63 10.40 -0.45
N SER A 17 12.86 10.56 -0.93
CA SER A 17 13.10 10.82 -2.35
C SER A 17 12.99 9.54 -3.17
N SER A 18 12.66 9.66 -4.45
CA SER A 18 12.70 8.58 -5.43
C SER A 18 14.04 7.84 -5.40
N GLN A 19 15.15 8.58 -5.31
CA GLN A 19 16.49 8.00 -5.19
C GLN A 19 16.68 7.17 -3.91
N ARG A 20 16.21 7.66 -2.74
CA ARG A 20 16.27 6.91 -1.47
C ARG A 20 15.39 5.66 -1.53
N LEU A 21 14.22 5.74 -2.17
CA LEU A 21 13.37 4.58 -2.37
C LEU A 21 14.07 3.55 -3.26
N GLN A 22 14.69 3.94 -4.37
CA GLN A 22 15.30 3.01 -5.32
C GLN A 22 16.63 2.42 -4.82
N LEU A 23 17.53 3.26 -4.33
CA LEU A 23 18.93 2.93 -4.03
C LEU A 23 19.25 2.83 -2.54
N GLY A 24 18.32 3.21 -1.66
CA GLY A 24 18.53 3.18 -0.22
C GLY A 24 18.54 1.77 0.37
N ALA A 25 19.02 1.66 1.60
CA ALA A 25 19.00 0.41 2.36
C ALA A 25 17.57 -0.11 2.51
N TRP A 26 17.41 -1.43 2.39
CA TRP A 26 16.11 -2.07 2.57
C TRP A 26 15.63 -1.93 4.02
N THR A 27 14.36 -1.54 4.18
CA THR A 27 13.64 -1.59 5.46
C THR A 27 12.20 -2.06 5.22
N PRO A 28 11.51 -2.64 6.21
CA PRO A 28 10.11 -3.06 6.06
C PRO A 28 9.18 -1.91 5.62
N THR A 29 9.49 -0.68 6.01
CA THR A 29 8.73 0.52 5.61
C THR A 29 8.97 0.86 4.14
N ILE A 30 10.24 0.88 3.71
CA ILE A 30 10.59 1.17 2.30
C ILE A 30 10.03 0.08 1.38
N ASP A 31 10.04 -1.18 1.80
CA ASP A 31 9.46 -2.30 1.05
C ASP A 31 7.96 -2.11 0.79
N LYS A 32 7.21 -1.66 1.81
CA LYS A 32 5.79 -1.32 1.65
C LYS A 32 5.61 -0.16 0.68
N ILE A 33 6.39 0.91 0.78
CA ILE A 33 6.30 2.06 -0.12
C ILE A 33 6.63 1.66 -1.56
N LYS A 34 7.62 0.79 -1.76
CA LYS A 34 7.98 0.26 -3.08
C LYS A 34 6.82 -0.45 -3.78
N ASN A 35 5.96 -1.16 -3.03
CA ASN A 35 4.76 -1.80 -3.61
C ASN A 35 3.73 -0.80 -4.17
N TYR A 36 3.79 0.48 -3.79
CA TYR A 36 2.94 1.56 -4.30
C TYR A 36 3.66 2.50 -5.28
N TYR A 37 4.98 2.37 -5.45
CA TYR A 37 5.80 3.30 -6.20
C TYR A 37 6.18 2.73 -7.58
N ASN A 38 5.92 3.50 -8.63
CA ASN A 38 6.33 3.20 -9.99
C ASN A 38 7.29 4.30 -10.49
N PRO A 39 8.57 4.00 -10.82
CA PRO A 39 9.53 5.01 -11.26
C PRO A 39 9.10 5.84 -12.49
N ILE A 40 8.21 5.31 -13.33
CA ILE A 40 7.74 5.97 -14.55
C ILE A 40 6.58 6.93 -14.26
N CYS A 41 5.71 6.59 -13.30
CA CYS A 41 4.43 7.28 -13.08
C CYS A 41 4.32 7.97 -11.73
N SER A 42 5.18 7.65 -10.76
CA SER A 42 5.20 8.24 -9.43
C SER A 42 6.11 9.47 -9.39
N GLY A 43 5.78 10.42 -8.53
CA GLY A 43 6.59 11.63 -8.36
C GLY A 43 7.92 11.40 -7.64
N ASP A 44 8.71 12.46 -7.54
CA ASP A 44 10.06 12.42 -6.96
C ASP A 44 10.09 12.32 -5.43
N LEU A 45 8.97 12.62 -4.77
CA LEU A 45 8.86 12.66 -3.32
C LEU A 45 7.66 11.83 -2.85
N TRP A 46 7.91 11.00 -1.83
CA TRP A 46 6.90 10.32 -1.05
C TRP A 46 6.82 10.94 0.34
N ILE A 47 5.69 11.53 0.69
CA ILE A 47 5.46 12.19 1.98
C ILE A 47 4.58 11.28 2.83
N GLU A 48 5.13 10.78 3.93
CA GLU A 48 4.35 10.06 4.94
C GLU A 48 3.78 11.06 5.93
N VAL A 49 2.46 11.09 6.04
CA VAL A 49 1.73 12.01 6.94
C VAL A 49 1.38 11.27 8.24
N LEU A 50 1.45 11.96 9.37
CA LEU A 50 1.07 11.41 10.66
C LEU A 50 -0.42 11.03 10.69
N PRO A 51 -0.80 9.98 11.44
CA PRO A 51 -2.19 9.57 11.55
C PRO A 51 -3.03 10.66 12.22
N GLY A 52 -4.31 10.76 11.87
CA GLY A 52 -5.24 11.76 12.39
C GLY A 52 -5.21 13.09 11.64
N TRP A 53 -4.25 13.29 10.73
CA TRP A 53 -4.25 14.39 9.79
C TRP A 53 -5.12 14.08 8.57
N THR A 54 -5.77 15.11 8.05
CA THR A 54 -6.60 15.03 6.86
C THR A 54 -5.86 15.65 5.70
N VAL A 55 -5.68 14.90 4.61
CA VAL A 55 -5.13 15.43 3.37
C VAL A 55 -6.28 15.92 2.51
N PHE A 56 -6.32 17.22 2.27
CA PHE A 56 -7.27 17.86 1.37
C PHE A 56 -6.62 18.09 0.02
N ARG A 57 -7.28 17.68 -1.06
CA ARG A 57 -6.84 17.97 -2.42
C ARG A 57 -7.76 19.03 -3.01
N GLU A 58 -7.26 20.23 -3.24
CA GLU A 58 -8.10 21.37 -3.67
C GLU A 58 -8.92 21.13 -4.94
N HIS A 59 -8.39 20.31 -5.86
CA HIS A 59 -9.03 20.04 -7.16
C HIS A 59 -9.88 18.75 -7.20
N SER A 60 -9.97 18.01 -6.09
CA SER A 60 -10.87 16.88 -5.97
C SER A 60 -11.55 16.98 -4.61
N LEU A 61 -12.89 16.93 -4.55
CA LEU A 61 -13.63 16.91 -3.27
C LEU A 61 -13.34 15.67 -2.39
N ASP A 62 -12.29 14.92 -2.69
CA ASP A 62 -11.79 13.77 -1.95
C ASP A 62 -11.01 14.24 -0.70
N THR A 63 -11.49 13.79 0.44
CA THR A 63 -10.92 14.07 1.76
C THR A 63 -10.54 12.75 2.39
N GLN A 64 -9.23 12.50 2.50
CA GLN A 64 -8.71 11.24 3.04
C GLN A 64 -8.07 11.50 4.40
N VAL A 65 -8.66 10.89 5.44
CA VAL A 65 -8.08 10.89 6.79
C VAL A 65 -6.98 9.85 6.85
N GLN A 66 -5.77 10.27 7.21
CA GLN A 66 -4.64 9.36 7.32
C GLN A 66 -4.76 8.50 8.57
N ARG A 67 -4.69 7.18 8.37
CA ARG A 67 -4.80 6.17 9.43
C ARG A 67 -3.59 5.26 9.38
N TYR A 68 -2.99 4.98 10.54
CA TYR A 68 -1.85 4.06 10.65
C TYR A 68 -2.23 2.60 10.38
N SER A 69 -3.52 2.29 10.50
CA SER A 69 -3.97 0.91 10.58
C SER A 69 -4.13 0.31 9.20
N TYR A 70 -3.36 -0.75 8.96
CA TYR A 70 -3.68 -1.76 7.95
C TYR A 70 -5.14 -2.17 8.17
N ALA A 71 -6.02 -1.81 7.24
CA ALA A 71 -7.39 -2.26 7.29
C ALA A 71 -7.38 -3.77 6.98
N SER A 72 -7.40 -4.60 8.03
CA SER A 72 -7.63 -6.03 7.85
C SER A 72 -9.02 -6.19 7.25
N ALA A 73 -9.08 -6.57 5.98
CA ALA A 73 -10.31 -6.86 5.27
C ALA A 73 -10.54 -8.38 5.27
N PRO A 74 -11.79 -8.85 5.48
CA PRO A 74 -12.09 -10.27 5.33
C PRO A 74 -11.96 -10.69 3.87
N LEU A 75 -11.40 -11.88 3.62
CA LEU A 75 -11.44 -12.55 2.31
C LEU A 75 -12.37 -13.76 2.41
N ILE A 76 -13.34 -13.84 1.50
CA ILE A 76 -14.33 -14.92 1.48
C ILE A 76 -14.38 -15.50 0.07
N PHE A 77 -14.17 -16.82 -0.04
CA PHE A 77 -14.42 -17.58 -1.27
C PHE A 77 -15.69 -18.42 -1.11
N ILE A 78 -16.59 -18.38 -2.10
CA ILE A 78 -17.87 -19.09 -2.08
C ILE A 78 -18.05 -19.82 -3.41
N GLY A 79 -18.51 -21.07 -3.37
CA GLY A 79 -18.78 -21.87 -4.56
C GLY A 79 -19.59 -23.12 -4.25
N ASN A 80 -20.24 -23.70 -5.27
CA ASN A 80 -21.01 -24.93 -5.12
C ASN A 80 -20.09 -26.12 -4.81
N GLY A 81 -20.45 -26.94 -3.82
CA GLY A 81 -19.66 -28.11 -3.41
C GLY A 81 -18.37 -27.80 -2.65
N MET A 82 -18.13 -26.53 -2.27
CA MET A 82 -16.99 -26.17 -1.42
C MET A 82 -17.25 -26.53 0.04
N LYS A 83 -16.27 -27.17 0.69
CA LYS A 83 -16.33 -27.45 2.12
C LYS A 83 -16.21 -26.14 2.91
N PRO A 84 -17.12 -25.84 3.85
CA PRO A 84 -16.97 -24.68 4.72
C PRO A 84 -15.75 -24.82 5.64
N GLU A 85 -14.87 -23.83 5.64
CA GLU A 85 -13.70 -23.78 6.50
C GLU A 85 -13.32 -22.32 6.79
N ILE A 86 -12.85 -22.06 8.02
CA ILE A 86 -12.33 -20.76 8.44
C ILE A 86 -10.82 -20.89 8.59
N ILE A 87 -10.09 -20.06 7.84
CA ILE A 87 -8.63 -20.04 7.86
C ILE A 87 -8.17 -18.77 8.59
N HIS A 88 -7.45 -18.94 9.70
CA HIS A 88 -6.91 -17.83 10.50
C HIS A 88 -5.50 -17.39 10.08
N ALA A 89 -4.90 -18.08 9.10
CA ALA A 89 -3.57 -17.74 8.63
C ALA A 89 -3.56 -16.35 7.95
N PRO A 90 -2.56 -15.50 8.23
CA PRO A 90 -2.44 -14.22 7.56
C PRO A 90 -2.13 -14.43 6.07
N ILE A 91 -2.88 -13.75 5.21
CA ILE A 91 -2.71 -13.79 3.76
C ILE A 91 -2.42 -12.40 3.21
N LYS A 92 -1.68 -12.35 2.09
CA LYS A 92 -1.45 -11.10 1.34
C LYS A 92 -2.48 -10.98 0.21
N ILE A 93 -2.89 -9.76 -0.10
CA ILE A 93 -3.84 -9.46 -1.20
C ILE A 93 -3.31 -10.01 -2.55
N GLY A 94 -2.00 -9.97 -2.77
CA GLY A 94 -1.37 -10.52 -3.98
C GLY A 94 -1.60 -12.02 -4.22
N ASN A 95 -2.02 -12.78 -3.20
CA ASN A 95 -2.31 -14.20 -3.34
C ASN A 95 -3.72 -14.50 -3.86
N ILE A 96 -4.60 -13.49 -3.94
CA ILE A 96 -6.00 -13.68 -4.37
C ILE A 96 -6.05 -14.11 -5.84
N ALA A 97 -5.38 -13.37 -6.73
CA ALA A 97 -5.41 -13.65 -8.17
C ALA A 97 -4.78 -15.02 -8.53
N PRO A 98 -3.60 -15.41 -7.97
CA PRO A 98 -3.07 -16.76 -8.15
C PRO A 98 -4.00 -17.87 -7.65
N THR A 99 -4.69 -17.67 -6.53
CA THR A 99 -5.63 -18.66 -5.97
C THR A 99 -6.80 -18.91 -6.93
N VAL A 100 -7.40 -17.83 -7.46
CA VAL A 100 -8.49 -17.95 -8.44
C VAL A 100 -8.00 -18.56 -9.75
N ALA A 101 -6.85 -18.12 -10.26
CA ALA A 101 -6.26 -18.65 -11.49
C ALA A 101 -6.01 -20.16 -11.41
N HIS A 102 -5.47 -20.62 -10.27
CA HIS A 102 -5.27 -22.04 -10.00
C HIS A 102 -6.59 -22.82 -10.03
N TYR A 103 -7.63 -22.31 -9.36
CA TYR A 103 -8.95 -22.96 -9.32
C TYR A 103 -9.60 -23.06 -10.70
N MET A 104 -9.46 -22.01 -11.52
CA MET A 104 -9.99 -21.98 -12.90
C MET A 104 -9.10 -22.72 -13.91
N ARG A 105 -7.95 -23.26 -13.50
CA ARG A 105 -6.96 -23.91 -14.37
C ARG A 105 -6.44 -23.00 -15.49
N ILE A 106 -6.25 -21.72 -15.19
CA ILE A 106 -5.61 -20.75 -16.07
C ILE A 106 -4.25 -20.33 -15.52
N ARG A 107 -3.41 -19.73 -16.37
CA ARG A 107 -2.14 -19.16 -15.94
C ARG A 107 -2.39 -17.96 -15.01
N ALA A 108 -1.69 -17.91 -13.89
CA ALA A 108 -1.72 -16.75 -13.01
C ALA A 108 -1.17 -15.50 -13.71
N PRO A 109 -1.69 -14.30 -13.38
CA PRO A 109 -1.10 -13.06 -13.85
C PRO A 109 0.35 -12.93 -13.34
N ASN A 110 1.24 -12.45 -14.20
CA ASN A 110 2.62 -12.13 -13.83
C ASN A 110 2.68 -10.78 -13.11
#